data_AF-A0A2E6MSS6-F1
#
_entry.id   AF-A0A2E6MSS6-F1
#
_cell.length_a   1.000
_cell.length_b   1.000
_cell.length_c   1.000
_cell.angle_alpha   90.00
_cell.angle_beta   90.00
_cell.angle_gamma   90.00
#
_symmetry.space_group_name_H-M   'P 1'
#
loop_
_entity.id
_entity.type
_entity.pdbx_description
1 polymer ?
#
loop_
_entity_poly.entity_id
_entity_poly.type
_entity_poly.pdbx_seq_one_letter_code
_entity_poly.pdbx_strand_id
1 'polypeptide(L)' 'MSTDVKPINTIPLQQFIDRVKVADNSNQAEVRMTLVEAKNLAFTIGSVMSRLHGDLEKLVDKQNNTEEVVSVTVDGGKNW' A
#
# COMPACT_ATOMS: atom_id res chain seq x y z
N MET A 1 -4.07 -10.66 -19.71
CA MET A 1 -3.42 -9.32 -19.73
C MET A 1 -2.54 -9.27 -18.50
N SER A 2 -1.20 -9.34 -18.64
CA SER A 2 -0.30 -9.39 -17.48
C SER A 2 -0.43 -8.07 -16.72
N THR A 3 -1.06 -8.09 -15.55
CA THR A 3 -1.13 -6.93 -14.65
C THR A 3 0.18 -6.82 -13.88
N ASP A 4 1.31 -6.69 -14.59
CA ASP A 4 2.61 -6.43 -13.98
C ASP A 4 2.61 -5.00 -13.44
N VAL A 5 2.14 -4.85 -12.20
CA VAL A 5 2.20 -3.58 -11.49
C VAL A 5 3.66 -3.33 -11.17
N LYS A 6 4.30 -2.46 -11.95
CA LYS A 6 5.70 -2.06 -11.74
C LYS A 6 5.94 -1.75 -10.26
N PRO A 7 7.00 -2.33 -9.64
CA PRO A 7 7.34 -2.01 -8.26
C PRO A 7 7.53 -0.50 -8.07
N ILE A 8 6.93 0.05 -7.01
CA ILE A 8 7.10 1.46 -6.69
C ILE A 8 8.52 1.67 -6.17
N ASN A 9 9.22 2.68 -6.70
CA ASN A 9 10.50 3.10 -6.17
C ASN A 9 10.27 3.91 -4.87
N THR A 10 10.59 3.30 -3.73
CA THR A 10 10.43 3.90 -2.40
C THR A 10 11.71 4.55 -1.87
N ILE A 11 12.81 4.57 -2.62
CA ILE A 11 14.09 5.16 -2.20
C ILE A 11 13.95 6.61 -1.72
N PRO A 12 13.21 7.52 -2.41
CA PRO A 12 13.07 8.90 -1.95
C PRO A 12 12.39 9.01 -0.58
N LEU A 13 11.46 8.10 -0.27
CA LEU A 13 10.80 8.06 1.04
C LEU A 13 11.77 7.63 2.14
N GLN A 14 12.58 6.61 1.87
CA GLN A 14 13.62 6.14 2.80
C GLN A 14 14.64 7.25 3.10
N GLN A 15 15.14 7.92 2.06
CA GLN A 15 16.08 9.03 2.19
C GLN A 15 15.51 10.19 3.01
N PHE A 16 14.22 10.52 2.81
CA PHE A 16 13.55 11.53 3.61
C PHE A 16 13.46 11.13 5.09
N ILE A 17 13.03 9.90 5.38
CA ILE A 17 12.92 9.37 6.74
C ILE A 17 14.28 9.45 7.45
N ASP A 18 15.36 9.04 6.79
CA ASP A 18 16.70 9.08 7.38
C ASP A 18 17.18 10.51 7.62
N ARG A 19 16.87 11.45 6.71
CA ARG A 19 17.18 12.87 6.92
C ARG A 19 16.39 13.46 8.10
N VAL A 20 15.11 13.09 8.26
CA VAL A 20 14.29 13.50 9.42
C VAL A 20 14.86 12.93 10.71
N LYS A 21 15.23 11.64 10.75
CA LYS A 21 15.84 11.02 11.94
C LYS A 21 17.11 11.74 12.38
N VAL A 22 17.98 12.11 11.44
CA VAL A 22 19.22 12.84 11.77
C VAL A 22 18.90 14.24 12.31
N ALA A 23 17.97 14.95 11.67
CA ALA A 23 17.54 16.28 12.11
C ALA A 23 16.93 16.25 13.51
N ASP A 24 16.07 15.26 13.80
CA ASP A 24 15.43 15.05 15.10
C ASP A 24 16.46 14.74 16.19
N ASN A 25 17.36 13.78 15.94
CA ASN A 25 18.43 13.42 16.88
C ASN A 25 19.37 14.59 17.20
N SER A 26 19.47 15.58 16.31
CA SER A 26 20.30 16.77 16.50
C SER A 26 19.50 18.02 16.90
N ASN A 27 18.20 17.89 17.18
CA ASN A 27 17.28 18.98 17.52
C ASN A 27 17.31 20.14 16.51
N GLN A 28 17.42 19.84 15.22
CA GLN A 28 17.35 20.85 14.16
C GLN A 28 15.91 21.37 14.03
N ALA A 29 15.77 22.69 13.85
CA ALA A 29 14.46 23.32 13.71
C ALA A 29 13.79 23.06 12.35
N GLU A 30 14.55 22.68 11.32
CA GLU A 30 14.03 22.46 9.97
C GLU A 30 14.83 21.39 9.21
N VAL A 31 14.18 20.74 8.24
CA VAL A 31 14.82 19.84 7.27
C VAL A 31 14.88 20.54 5.92
N ARG A 32 16.08 20.96 5.53
CA ARG A 32 16.30 21.59 4.22
C ARG A 32 16.51 20.53 3.13
N MET A 33 15.85 20.71 2.00
CA MET A 33 16.05 19.89 0.81
C MET A 33 15.89 20.75 -0.45
N THR A 34 16.48 20.29 -1.55
CA THR A 34 16.30 20.94 -2.85
C THR A 34 14.89 20.70 -3.38
N LEU A 35 14.43 21.58 -4.28
CA LEU A 35 13.13 21.41 -4.92
C LEU A 35 13.05 20.10 -5.74
N VAL A 36 14.18 19.62 -6.27
CA VAL A 36 14.23 18.33 -7.00
C VAL A 36 13.99 17.16 -6.05
N GLU A 37 14.65 17.14 -4.89
CA GLU A 37 14.41 16.14 -3.84
C GLU A 37 12.95 16.15 -3.38
N ALA A 38 12.39 17.34 -3.14
CA ALA A 38 11.00 17.51 -2.73
C ALA A 38 10.00 16.98 -3.78
N LYS A 39 10.22 17.27 -5.08
CA LYS A 39 9.36 16.75 -6.16
C LYS A 39 9.42 15.22 -6.23
N ASN A 40 10.61 14.64 -6.14
CA ASN A 40 10.76 13.19 -6.16
C ASN A 40 10.05 12.53 -4.98
N LEU A 41 10.17 13.11 -3.78
CA LEU A 41 9.44 12.64 -2.60
C LEU A 41 7.92 12.74 -2.81
N ALA A 42 7.41 13.88 -3.30
CA ALA A 42 5.99 14.08 -3.55
C ALA A 42 5.42 13.06 -4.55
N PHE A 43 6.13 12.78 -5.65
CA PHE A 43 5.71 11.79 -6.64
C PHE A 43 5.74 10.36 -6.10
N THR A 44 6.74 10.01 -5.28
CA THR A 44 6.78 8.71 -4.60
C THR A 44 5.60 8.57 -3.64
N ILE A 45 5.31 9.58 -2.81
CA ILE A 45 4.17 9.56 -1.88
C ILE A 45 2.86 9.43 -2.64
N GLY A 46 2.65 10.24 -3.69
CA GLY A 46 1.45 10.14 -4.52
C GLY A 46 1.27 8.75 -5.13
N SER A 47 2.35 8.15 -5.62
CA SER A 47 2.30 6.78 -6.19
C SER A 47 1.94 5.73 -5.14
N VAL A 48 2.52 5.82 -3.93
CA VAL A 48 2.20 4.91 -2.81
C VAL A 48 0.75 5.07 -2.38
N MET A 49 0.27 6.31 -2.22
CA MET A 49 -1.11 6.58 -1.79
C MET A 49 -2.13 6.11 -2.82
N SER A 50 -1.91 6.35 -4.12
CA SER A 50 -2.80 5.85 -5.16
C SER A 50 -2.89 4.33 -5.18
N ARG A 51 -1.76 3.63 -4.95
CA ARG A 51 -1.76 2.17 -4.87
C ARG A 51 -2.45 1.66 -3.61
N LEU A 52 -2.18 2.27 -2.46
CA LEU A 52 -2.85 1.95 -1.21
C LEU A 52 -4.37 2.12 -1.34
N HIS A 53 -4.82 3.22 -1.96
CA HIS A 53 -6.24 3.45 -2.20
C HIS A 53 -6.85 2.35 -3.08
N GLY A 54 -6.23 2.03 -4.22
CA GLY A 54 -6.73 0.96 -5.09
C GLY A 54 -6.69 -0.44 -4.44
N ASP A 55 -5.75 -0.68 -3.52
CA ASP A 55 -5.72 -1.94 -2.77
C ASP A 55 -6.79 -1.98 -1.67
N LEU A 56 -7.14 -0.84 -1.08
CA LEU A 56 -8.29 -0.72 -0.16
C LEU A 56 -9.62 -0.91 -0.89
N GLU A 57 -9.79 -0.32 -2.07
CA GLU A 57 -10.98 -0.54 -2.92
C GLU A 57 -11.18 -2.03 -3.20
N LYS A 58 -10.12 -2.73 -3.62
CA LYS A 58 -10.18 -4.19 -3.83
C LYS A 58 -10.50 -4.97 -2.56
N LEU A 59 -10.02 -4.53 -1.40
CA LEU A 59 -10.29 -5.20 -0.13
C LEU A 59 -11.78 -5.06 0.25
N VAL A 60 -12.34 -3.87 0.09
CA VAL A 60 -13.77 -3.59 0.32
C VAL A 60 -14.63 -4.38 -0.66
N ASP A 61 -14.27 -4.41 -1.94
CA ASP A 61 -14.99 -5.21 -2.95
C ASP A 61 -14.98 -6.70 -2.60
N LYS A 62 -13.83 -7.23 -2.14
CA LYS A 62 -13.75 -8.64 -1.70
C LYS A 62 -14.62 -8.90 -0.48
N GLN A 63 -14.64 -8.01 0.50
CA GLN A 63 -15.50 -8.14 1.68
C GLN A 63 -16.99 -8.16 1.31
N ASN A 64 -17.41 -7.30 0.38
CA ASN A 64 -18.80 -7.23 -0.07
C ASN A 64 -19.21 -8.44 -0.94
N ASN A 65 -18.26 -9.07 -1.65
CA ASN A 65 -18.48 -10.27 -2.44
C ASN A 65 -18.20 -11.58 -1.67
N THR A 66 -18.00 -11.52 -0.35
CA THR A 66 -17.93 -12.73 0.48
C THR A 66 -19.35 -13.25 0.71
N GLU A 67 -20.04 -13.68 -0.34
CA GLU A 67 -21.17 -14.60 -0.19
C GLU A 67 -20.61 -15.87 0.43
N GLU A 68 -21.09 -16.18 1.63
CA GLU A 68 -20.79 -17.40 2.35
C GLU A 68 -21.30 -18.58 1.49
N VAL A 69 -20.42 -19.17 0.68
CA VAL A 69 -20.72 -20.38 -0.07
C VAL A 69 -20.83 -21.50 0.98
N VAL A 70 -21.99 -21.65 1.60
CA VAL A 70 -22.32 -22.81 2.42
C VAL A 70 -22.34 -24.00 1.47
N SER A 71 -21.20 -24.67 1.34
CA SER A 71 -21.13 -25.97 0.68
C SER A 71 -21.88 -26.96 1.54
N VAL A 72 -23.19 -27.11 1.31
CA VAL A 72 -23.96 -28.19 1.89
C VAL A 72 -23.44 -29.48 1.24
N THR A 73 -22.52 -30.16 1.91
CA THR A 73 -22.19 -31.55 1.59
C THR A 73 -23.42 -32.38 1.98
N VAL A 74 -24.32 -32.56 1.02
CA VAL A 74 -25.47 -33.47 1.15
C VAL A 74 -24.89 -34.88 1.21
N ASP A 75 -24.65 -35.38 2.42
CA ASP A 75 -24.44 -36.80 2.66
C ASP A 75 -25.76 -37.52 2.37
N GLY A 76 -25.88 -37.95 1.11
CA GLY A 76 -27.04 -38.67 0.60
C GLY A 76 -27.17 -40.00 1.33
N GLY A 77 -28.01 -40.00 2.35
CA GLY A 77 -28.34 -41.14 3.21
C GLY A 77 -28.39 -42.46 2.46
N LYS A 78 -27.41 -43.31 2.75
CA LYS A 78 -27.32 -44.68 2.27
C LYS A 78 -27.77 -45.62 3.36
N ASN A 79 -29.06 -45.58 3.72
CA ASN A 79 -29.73 -46.59 4.54
C ASN A 79 -31.23 -46.58 4.19
N TRP A 80 -31.56 -47.23 3.09
CA TRP A 80 -32.86 -47.87 2.84
C TRP A 80 -32.60 -49.33 2.50
#